data_AF-A0A4P5S201-F1
#
_entry.id   AF-A0A4P5S201-F1
#
_cell.length_a   1.000
_cell.length_b   1.000
_cell.length_c   1.000
_cell.angle_alpha   90.00
_cell.angle_beta   90.00
_cell.angle_gamma   90.00
#
_symmetry.space_group_name_H-M   'P 1'
#
loop_
_entity.id
_entity.type
_entity.pdbx_description
1 polymer ?
#
loop_
_entity_poly.entity_id
_entity_poly.type
_entity_poly.pdbx_seq_one_letter_code
_entity_poly.pdbx_strand_id
1 'polypeptide(L)'
;MRKFLIRSAVFLGGFGFIAGSVLFALAYFTVDIPDANAYVNSQSTIIQYSNGEEIGRVGTQNRQIVPLAKIPLNVRHAVLAAEDRGFYSNRAFSVTGILRAVVNNLKGGSLQGGSTITQQYSKTAFLTPSRTIQRKIKELVISIKLENQLSKDQIFESYLNTIYFGRGSYGVMTASQQYFNRNVDQLTNAQAAVIASILRSPGLYDPAFKEGNLERLQARFDYVKEGMIEAGWLDEEAAAKMKFPTVAPRSTSGQLSGPKGHIIEAVTKELSKLGFTQDQLLVGGLVIKTTLDQKAQQSAVDAVNKFYPSKAPDNLHIGLVAIRPGTGEIVALYGGRDYLQRQLSDATQSIALAGSTFKPFAIVAALEQGIPLTSMWNGDSPQIFDDLGKPYVVSNYGDEGWGQVDLMYATKHSINTVFVPLGIKVGPTAVVDVARRAGIPEAIAMMPTPSVVLGVASPHVIDVANAYATFAAQGIKSKPYLVAQVIGSNKGVLYEGKQETQEVFSKEVMADLTYALKGTITGGTGAAALALGRPAAGKTGTSQSNASAWFSAYTPQLAASVALFRDSASESLNGIGGLTSVTGGTFPARIWTAFMKGALKGEPVMEFPAPSNIGGLDPIVITSGGKQTRKP
;
A
#
# COMPACT_ATOMS: atom_id res chain seq x y z
N MET A 1 21.55 -45.90 -33.69
CA MET A 1 21.12 -44.66 -33.00
C MET A 1 19.61 -44.39 -33.08
N ARG A 2 18.99 -44.29 -34.27
CA ARG A 2 17.56 -43.91 -34.42
C ARG A 2 16.55 -44.83 -33.69
N LYS A 3 16.73 -46.16 -33.76
CA LYS A 3 15.87 -47.14 -33.05
C LYS A 3 16.02 -47.10 -31.52
N PHE A 4 17.22 -46.79 -31.01
CA PHE A 4 17.47 -46.63 -29.58
C PHE A 4 16.82 -45.36 -29.04
N LEU A 5 16.94 -44.25 -29.77
CA LEU A 5 16.26 -42.99 -29.42
C LEU A 5 14.74 -43.12 -29.42
N ILE A 6 14.16 -43.85 -30.37
CA ILE A 6 12.71 -44.12 -30.41
C ILE A 6 12.27 -44.99 -29.23
N ARG A 7 13.03 -46.06 -28.91
CA ARG A 7 12.72 -46.92 -27.76
C ARG A 7 12.85 -46.19 -26.43
N SER A 8 13.88 -45.36 -26.27
CA SER A 8 14.05 -44.52 -25.07
C SER A 8 12.95 -43.46 -24.98
N ALA A 9 12.51 -42.85 -26.09
CA ALA A 9 11.39 -41.91 -26.10
C ALA A 9 10.06 -42.59 -25.75
N VAL A 10 9.80 -43.80 -26.26
CA VAL A 10 8.60 -44.58 -25.92
C VAL A 10 8.65 -45.05 -24.46
N PHE A 11 9.81 -45.48 -23.96
CA PHE A 11 9.96 -45.91 -22.57
C PHE A 11 9.83 -44.73 -21.59
N LEU A 12 10.47 -43.59 -21.86
CA LEU A 12 10.34 -42.37 -21.06
C LEU A 12 8.92 -41.80 -21.14
N GLY A 13 8.28 -41.86 -22.31
CA GLY A 13 6.87 -41.48 -22.49
C GLY A 13 5.92 -42.38 -21.70
N GLY A 14 6.12 -43.70 -21.74
CA GLY A 14 5.34 -44.68 -20.99
C GLY A 14 5.54 -44.56 -19.48
N PHE A 15 6.79 -44.42 -19.02
CA PHE A 15 7.11 -44.20 -17.61
C PHE A 15 6.53 -42.88 -17.10
N GLY A 16 6.65 -41.79 -17.88
CA GLY A 16 6.05 -40.50 -17.56
C GLY A 16 4.53 -40.56 -17.50
N PHE A 17 3.88 -41.33 -18.38
CA PHE A 17 2.43 -41.55 -18.35
C PHE A 17 1.99 -42.31 -17.09
N ILE A 18 2.70 -43.38 -16.73
CA ILE A 18 2.39 -44.18 -15.53
C ILE A 18 2.61 -43.35 -14.26
N ALA A 19 3.76 -42.69 -14.13
CA ALA A 19 4.06 -41.84 -12.98
C ALA A 19 3.05 -40.69 -12.85
N GLY A 20 2.68 -40.04 -13.97
CA GLY A 20 1.66 -39.01 -14.01
C GLY A 20 0.27 -39.53 -13.62
N SER A 21 -0.10 -40.72 -14.07
CA SER A 21 -1.39 -41.35 -13.74
C SER A 21 -1.49 -41.74 -12.26
N VAL A 22 -0.41 -42.26 -11.68
CA VAL A 22 -0.34 -42.59 -10.25
C VAL A 22 -0.41 -41.33 -9.39
N LEU A 23 0.34 -40.28 -9.74
CA LEU A 23 0.27 -38.98 -9.06
C LEU A 23 -1.13 -38.36 -9.14
N PHE A 24 -1.78 -38.48 -10.30
CA PHE A 24 -3.14 -38.01 -10.48
C PHE A 24 -4.15 -38.80 -9.65
N ALA A 25 -4.04 -40.14 -9.62
CA ALA A 25 -4.88 -41.00 -8.79
C ALA A 25 -4.71 -40.69 -7.29
N LEU A 26 -3.48 -40.55 -6.81
CA LEU A 26 -3.19 -40.13 -5.44
C LEU A 26 -3.84 -38.77 -5.14
N ALA A 27 -3.63 -37.77 -5.99
CA ALA A 27 -4.26 -36.46 -5.84
C ALA A 27 -5.80 -36.55 -5.83
N TYR A 28 -6.39 -37.41 -6.66
CA TYR A 28 -7.83 -37.62 -6.69
C TYR A 28 -8.38 -38.16 -5.37
N PHE A 29 -7.69 -39.11 -4.73
CA PHE A 29 -8.15 -39.68 -3.45
C PHE A 29 -7.79 -38.84 -2.22
N THR A 30 -6.74 -38.01 -2.27
CA THR A 30 -6.30 -37.21 -1.10
C THR A 30 -6.84 -35.78 -1.07
N VAL A 31 -7.38 -35.26 -2.17
CA VAL A 31 -7.94 -33.89 -2.22
C VAL A 31 -9.40 -33.93 -1.83
N ASP A 32 -9.73 -33.47 -0.62
CA ASP A 32 -11.13 -33.29 -0.20
C ASP A 32 -11.79 -32.14 -0.96
N ILE A 33 -13.08 -32.27 -1.24
CA ILE A 33 -13.91 -31.21 -1.82
C ILE A 33 -14.56 -30.48 -0.64
N PRO A 34 -14.29 -29.19 -0.43
CA PRO A 34 -15.06 -28.38 0.50
C PRO A 34 -16.53 -28.33 0.03
N ASP A 35 -17.48 -28.38 0.97
CA ASP A 35 -18.92 -28.33 0.66
C ASP A 35 -19.23 -27.15 -0.29
N ALA A 36 -19.81 -27.44 -1.46
CA ALA A 36 -20.18 -26.44 -2.46
C ALA A 36 -21.15 -25.39 -1.89
N ASN A 37 -21.92 -25.75 -0.85
CA ASN A 37 -22.83 -24.83 -0.15
C ASN A 37 -22.13 -23.94 0.89
N ALA A 38 -20.90 -24.26 1.33
CA ALA A 38 -20.12 -23.39 2.21
C ALA A 38 -19.84 -22.03 1.54
N TYR A 39 -19.82 -21.99 0.21
CA TYR A 39 -19.66 -20.78 -0.58
C TYR A 39 -20.93 -19.90 -0.60
N VAL A 40 -22.12 -20.52 -0.63
CA VAL A 40 -23.41 -19.83 -0.60
C VAL A 40 -23.67 -19.19 0.78
N ASN A 41 -23.14 -19.80 1.84
CA ASN A 41 -23.21 -19.29 3.21
C ASN A 41 -22.02 -18.39 3.60
N SER A 42 -21.19 -17.97 2.65
CA SER A 42 -19.96 -17.22 2.94
C SER A 42 -20.22 -15.85 3.56
N GLN A 43 -19.71 -15.65 4.78
CA GLN A 43 -19.79 -14.37 5.48
C GLN A 43 -18.67 -13.43 5.01
N SER A 44 -18.96 -12.13 5.03
CA SER A 44 -17.97 -11.09 4.75
C SER A 44 -16.84 -11.16 5.77
N THR A 45 -15.59 -10.99 5.34
CA THR A 45 -14.48 -10.72 6.27
C THR A 45 -14.69 -9.37 6.91
N ILE A 46 -14.62 -9.31 8.25
CA ILE A 46 -14.81 -8.10 9.04
C ILE A 46 -13.44 -7.60 9.47
N ILE A 47 -13.14 -6.34 9.21
CA ILE A 47 -11.92 -5.66 9.69
C ILE A 47 -12.33 -4.79 10.87
N GLN A 48 -11.64 -4.95 12.00
CA GLN A 48 -11.97 -4.31 13.27
C GLN A 48 -10.79 -3.50 13.81
N TYR A 49 -11.12 -2.46 14.58
CA TYR A 49 -10.19 -1.75 15.45
C TYR A 49 -9.70 -2.66 16.57
N SER A 50 -8.70 -2.18 17.33
CA SER A 50 -8.14 -2.89 18.49
C SER A 50 -9.17 -3.17 19.61
N ASN A 51 -10.26 -2.41 19.68
CA ASN A 51 -11.37 -2.62 20.61
C ASN A 51 -12.48 -3.56 20.09
N GLY A 52 -12.37 -4.05 18.85
CA GLY A 52 -13.36 -4.94 18.22
C GLY A 52 -14.45 -4.23 17.41
N GLU A 53 -14.51 -2.89 17.43
CA GLU A 53 -15.46 -2.14 16.60
C GLU A 53 -15.11 -2.26 15.11
N GLU A 54 -16.14 -2.31 14.26
CA GLU A 54 -15.97 -2.54 12.82
C GLU A 54 -15.41 -1.28 12.10
N ILE A 55 -14.32 -1.47 11.34
CA ILE A 55 -13.77 -0.48 10.40
C ILE A 55 -14.50 -0.59 9.06
N GLY A 56 -14.67 -1.83 8.60
CA GLY A 56 -15.32 -2.16 7.34
C GLY A 56 -15.23 -3.64 7.04
N ARG A 57 -15.69 -4.01 5.85
CA ARG A 57 -15.77 -5.40 5.41
C ARG A 57 -15.11 -5.58 4.05
N VAL A 58 -14.67 -6.81 3.80
CA VAL A 58 -14.21 -7.29 2.50
C VAL A 58 -15.07 -8.50 2.14
N GLY A 59 -15.64 -8.52 0.93
CA GLY A 59 -16.47 -9.63 0.45
C GLY A 59 -17.97 -9.34 0.37
N THR A 60 -18.78 -10.33 0.77
CA THR A 60 -20.15 -10.63 0.27
C THR A 60 -21.27 -9.61 0.42
N GLN A 61 -21.07 -8.40 0.98
CA GLN A 61 -22.20 -7.47 1.16
C GLN A 61 -22.80 -6.92 -0.15
N ASN A 62 -22.16 -7.11 -1.31
CA ASN A 62 -22.73 -6.78 -2.61
C ASN A 62 -23.04 -7.98 -3.49
N ARG A 63 -22.96 -9.24 -3.00
CA ARG A 63 -23.34 -10.40 -3.82
C ARG A 63 -24.85 -10.59 -3.79
N GLN A 64 -25.53 -10.04 -4.78
CA GLN A 64 -26.90 -10.44 -5.08
C GLN A 64 -26.83 -11.77 -5.85
N ILE A 65 -27.05 -12.88 -5.14
CA ILE A 65 -27.12 -14.20 -5.77
C ILE A 65 -28.36 -14.20 -6.67
N VAL A 66 -28.14 -14.40 -7.96
CA VAL A 66 -29.20 -14.50 -8.95
C VAL A 66 -29.25 -15.94 -9.45
N PRO A 67 -30.38 -16.65 -9.31
CA PRO A 67 -30.56 -17.97 -9.91
C PRO A 67 -30.30 -17.91 -11.41
N LEU A 68 -29.68 -18.95 -11.97
CA LEU A 68 -29.31 -18.98 -13.38
C LEU A 68 -30.51 -18.70 -14.26
N ALA A 69 -31.69 -19.24 -13.93
CA ALA A 69 -32.96 -19.01 -14.60
C ALA A 69 -33.34 -17.52 -14.76
N LYS A 70 -32.89 -16.64 -13.84
CA LYS A 70 -33.11 -15.18 -13.90
C LYS A 70 -32.01 -14.43 -14.65
N ILE A 71 -30.91 -15.09 -14.99
CA ILE A 71 -29.85 -14.53 -15.86
C ILE A 71 -30.28 -14.75 -17.32
N PRO A 72 -30.43 -13.71 -18.15
CA PRO A 72 -30.83 -13.86 -19.55
C PRO A 72 -29.89 -14.71 -20.41
N LEU A 73 -30.42 -15.36 -21.44
CA LEU A 73 -29.64 -16.21 -22.35
C LEU A 73 -28.54 -15.44 -23.08
N ASN A 74 -28.77 -14.18 -23.45
CA ASN A 74 -27.73 -13.38 -24.10
C ASN A 74 -26.52 -13.13 -23.17
N VAL A 75 -26.74 -12.91 -21.88
CA VAL A 75 -25.66 -12.80 -20.88
C VAL A 75 -24.91 -14.12 -20.74
N ARG A 76 -25.66 -15.22 -20.60
CA ARG A 76 -25.08 -16.58 -20.53
C ARG A 76 -24.23 -16.88 -21.77
N HIS A 77 -24.77 -16.70 -22.96
CA HIS A 77 -24.09 -16.95 -24.23
C HIS A 77 -22.86 -16.05 -24.43
N ALA A 78 -22.92 -14.77 -24.03
CA ALA A 78 -21.76 -13.89 -24.10
C ALA A 78 -20.60 -14.39 -23.23
N VAL A 79 -20.90 -14.82 -21.99
CA VAL A 79 -19.87 -15.38 -21.09
C VAL A 79 -19.32 -16.70 -21.65
N LEU A 80 -20.18 -17.59 -22.15
CA LEU A 80 -19.74 -18.83 -22.80
C LEU A 80 -18.86 -18.53 -24.04
N ALA A 81 -19.25 -17.56 -24.87
CA ALA A 81 -18.50 -17.16 -26.06
C ALA A 81 -17.11 -16.62 -25.73
N ALA A 82 -16.99 -15.91 -24.62
CA ALA A 82 -15.75 -15.32 -24.13
C ALA A 82 -14.80 -16.32 -23.46
N GLU A 83 -15.35 -17.24 -22.67
CA GLU A 83 -14.59 -18.08 -21.73
C GLU A 83 -14.55 -19.57 -22.11
N ASP A 84 -15.68 -20.18 -22.51
CA ASP A 84 -15.77 -21.62 -22.80
C ASP A 84 -16.99 -21.99 -23.67
N ARG A 85 -16.87 -21.86 -25.00
CA ARG A 85 -17.97 -22.13 -25.96
C ARG A 85 -18.47 -23.57 -25.90
N GLY A 86 -17.60 -24.50 -25.52
CA GLY A 86 -17.92 -25.91 -25.40
C GLY A 86 -18.37 -26.32 -24.01
N PHE A 87 -18.64 -25.40 -23.09
CA PHE A 87 -18.86 -25.71 -21.67
C PHE A 87 -19.83 -26.87 -21.41
N TYR A 88 -20.96 -26.90 -22.12
CA TYR A 88 -21.99 -27.93 -21.94
C TYR A 88 -21.63 -29.28 -22.57
N SER A 89 -20.77 -29.32 -23.60
CA SER A 89 -20.32 -30.56 -24.26
C SER A 89 -18.98 -31.07 -23.71
N ASN A 90 -18.17 -30.18 -23.16
CA ASN A 90 -16.92 -30.49 -22.49
C ASN A 90 -17.20 -31.18 -21.14
N ARG A 91 -16.35 -32.12 -20.75
CA ARG A 91 -16.24 -32.58 -19.36
C ARG A 91 -15.48 -31.51 -18.53
N ALA A 92 -15.02 -31.85 -17.34
CA ALA A 92 -14.27 -30.96 -16.44
C ALA A 92 -13.08 -30.23 -17.06
N PHE A 93 -12.54 -30.72 -18.17
CA PHE A 93 -11.49 -30.10 -18.97
C PHE A 93 -11.76 -30.27 -20.47
N SER A 94 -11.22 -29.35 -21.27
CA SER A 94 -11.34 -29.41 -22.74
C SER A 94 -10.10 -30.05 -23.37
N VAL A 95 -10.26 -31.28 -23.88
CA VAL A 95 -9.18 -32.00 -24.60
C VAL A 95 -8.76 -31.23 -25.86
N THR A 96 -9.73 -30.73 -26.63
CA THR A 96 -9.49 -29.93 -27.83
C THR A 96 -8.87 -28.58 -27.49
N GLY A 97 -9.26 -27.96 -26.37
CA GLY A 97 -8.66 -26.72 -25.85
C GLY A 97 -7.19 -26.89 -25.45
N ILE A 98 -6.85 -27.99 -24.78
CA ILE A 98 -5.46 -28.33 -24.42
C ILE A 98 -4.62 -28.56 -25.68
N LEU A 99 -5.09 -29.37 -26.62
CA LEU A 99 -4.39 -29.64 -27.89
C LEU A 99 -4.17 -28.36 -28.70
N ARG A 100 -5.18 -27.49 -28.78
CA ARG A 100 -5.07 -26.18 -29.45
C ARG A 100 -4.02 -25.29 -28.80
N ALA A 101 -4.02 -25.20 -27.46
CA ALA A 101 -3.05 -24.41 -26.73
C ALA A 101 -1.61 -24.90 -26.94
N VAL A 102 -1.40 -26.22 -26.94
CA VAL A 102 -0.08 -26.82 -27.21
C VAL A 102 0.39 -26.49 -28.63
N VAL A 103 -0.46 -26.70 -29.65
CA VAL A 103 -0.12 -26.39 -31.05
C VAL A 103 0.18 -24.90 -31.25
N ASN A 104 -0.61 -24.02 -30.64
CA ASN A 104 -0.43 -22.57 -30.76
C ASN A 104 0.88 -22.10 -30.08
N ASN A 105 1.19 -22.62 -28.89
CA ASN A 105 2.43 -22.30 -28.18
C ASN A 105 3.67 -22.82 -28.93
N LEU A 106 3.58 -23.99 -29.57
CA LEU A 106 4.67 -24.53 -30.41
C LEU A 106 4.89 -23.74 -31.70
N LYS A 107 3.84 -23.09 -32.22
CA LYS A 107 3.91 -22.20 -33.39
C LYS A 107 4.36 -20.77 -33.04
N GLY A 108 4.73 -20.49 -31.79
CA GLY A 108 5.15 -19.16 -31.34
C GLY A 108 4.01 -18.14 -31.21
N GLY A 109 2.76 -18.59 -31.17
CA GLY A 109 1.60 -17.73 -30.96
C GLY A 109 1.49 -17.22 -29.52
N SER A 110 0.59 -16.25 -29.29
CA SER A 110 0.28 -15.79 -27.93
C SER A 110 -0.33 -16.90 -27.09
N LEU A 111 0.05 -16.97 -25.80
CA LEU A 111 -0.45 -17.95 -24.83
C LEU A 111 -1.99 -17.92 -24.77
N GLN A 112 -2.63 -18.92 -25.39
CA GLN A 112 -4.07 -19.15 -25.25
C GLN A 112 -4.34 -20.03 -24.03
N GLY A 113 -5.24 -19.58 -23.15
CA GLY A 113 -5.70 -20.36 -22.01
C GLY A 113 -6.79 -21.34 -22.45
N GLY A 114 -6.56 -22.64 -22.28
CA GLY A 114 -7.53 -23.70 -22.59
C GLY A 114 -8.34 -24.18 -21.38
N SER A 115 -8.53 -23.33 -20.35
CA SER A 115 -9.22 -23.75 -19.12
C SER A 115 -10.73 -23.60 -19.24
N THR A 116 -11.49 -24.60 -18.80
CA THR A 116 -12.96 -24.59 -18.81
C THR A 116 -13.54 -23.69 -17.72
N ILE A 117 -14.81 -23.32 -17.81
CA ILE A 117 -15.49 -22.58 -16.72
C ILE A 117 -15.45 -23.38 -15.41
N THR A 118 -15.58 -24.71 -15.44
CA THR A 118 -15.44 -25.57 -14.25
C THR A 118 -14.05 -25.43 -13.61
N GLN A 119 -12.99 -25.34 -14.42
CA GLN A 119 -11.62 -25.10 -13.93
C GLN A 119 -11.45 -23.70 -13.36
N GLN A 120 -12.03 -22.69 -14.01
CA GLN A 120 -12.00 -21.33 -13.50
C GLN A 120 -12.78 -21.18 -12.19
N TYR A 121 -13.95 -21.81 -12.09
CA TYR A 121 -14.72 -21.87 -10.85
C TYR A 121 -13.97 -22.60 -9.76
N SER A 122 -13.43 -23.80 -10.05
CA SER A 122 -12.61 -24.56 -9.09
C SER A 122 -11.43 -23.75 -8.55
N LYS A 123 -10.72 -23.09 -9.46
CA LYS A 123 -9.59 -22.21 -9.14
C LYS A 123 -10.02 -21.07 -8.22
N THR A 124 -11.15 -20.44 -8.50
CA THR A 124 -11.62 -19.23 -7.79
C THR A 124 -12.24 -19.58 -6.44
N ALA A 125 -12.94 -20.71 -6.34
CA ALA A 125 -13.69 -21.07 -5.15
C ALA A 125 -12.88 -21.90 -4.13
N PHE A 126 -11.87 -22.67 -4.56
CA PHE A 126 -11.27 -23.70 -3.70
C PHE A 126 -9.74 -23.72 -3.65
N LEU A 127 -9.02 -22.91 -4.44
CA LEU A 127 -7.56 -23.04 -4.56
C LEU A 127 -6.83 -21.73 -4.32
N THR A 128 -5.65 -21.83 -3.70
CA THR A 128 -4.77 -20.68 -3.49
C THR A 128 -4.08 -20.24 -4.79
N PRO A 129 -3.79 -18.94 -4.99
CA PRO A 129 -3.12 -18.45 -6.19
C PRO A 129 -1.61 -18.78 -6.21
N SER A 130 -1.24 -20.01 -6.59
CA SER A 130 0.17 -20.38 -6.85
C SER A 130 0.38 -20.78 -8.32
N ARG A 131 1.41 -20.31 -9.02
CA ARG A 131 1.67 -20.77 -10.41
C ARG A 131 2.42 -22.11 -10.46
N THR A 132 2.01 -23.08 -9.63
CA THR A 132 2.65 -24.40 -9.54
C THR A 132 1.88 -25.48 -10.29
N ILE A 133 2.59 -26.49 -10.80
CA ILE A 133 2.00 -27.67 -11.44
C ILE A 133 1.11 -28.42 -10.45
N GLN A 134 1.53 -28.52 -9.18
CA GLN A 134 0.74 -29.14 -8.11
C GLN A 134 -0.64 -28.48 -7.95
N ARG A 135 -0.73 -27.14 -7.95
CA ARG A 135 -2.03 -26.46 -7.90
C ARG A 135 -2.86 -26.78 -9.13
N LYS A 136 -2.27 -26.79 -10.33
CA LYS A 136 -3.02 -27.08 -11.56
C LYS A 136 -3.56 -28.51 -11.59
N ILE A 137 -2.86 -29.47 -10.99
CA ILE A 137 -3.37 -30.84 -10.76
C ILE A 137 -4.55 -30.82 -9.78
N LYS A 138 -4.43 -30.12 -8.64
CA LYS A 138 -5.54 -29.97 -7.69
C LYS A 138 -6.77 -29.30 -8.34
N GLU A 139 -6.57 -28.30 -9.19
CA GLU A 139 -7.63 -27.63 -9.98
C GLU A 139 -8.36 -28.63 -10.87
N LEU A 140 -7.60 -29.45 -11.60
CA LEU A 140 -8.18 -30.48 -12.46
C LEU A 140 -9.00 -31.52 -11.66
N VAL A 141 -8.45 -32.01 -10.53
CA VAL A 141 -9.13 -32.97 -9.65
C VAL A 141 -10.41 -32.39 -9.08
N ILE A 142 -10.38 -31.17 -8.54
CA ILE A 142 -11.56 -30.51 -7.97
C ILE A 142 -12.59 -30.26 -9.06
N SER A 143 -12.20 -29.83 -10.26
CA SER A 143 -13.14 -29.66 -11.38
C SER A 143 -13.85 -30.96 -11.77
N ILE A 144 -13.14 -32.09 -11.82
CA ILE A 144 -13.75 -33.41 -12.10
C ILE A 144 -14.75 -33.77 -11.01
N LYS A 145 -14.35 -33.58 -9.76
CA LYS A 145 -15.19 -33.87 -8.61
C LYS A 145 -16.44 -32.99 -8.56
N LEU A 146 -16.33 -31.70 -8.89
CA LEU A 146 -17.46 -30.77 -9.00
C LEU A 146 -18.45 -31.22 -10.10
N GLU A 147 -17.97 -31.63 -11.27
CA GLU A 147 -18.86 -32.14 -12.33
C GLU A 147 -19.53 -33.48 -12.04
N ASN A 148 -19.00 -34.25 -11.09
CA ASN A 148 -19.65 -35.47 -10.61
C ASN A 148 -20.75 -35.19 -9.57
N GLN A 149 -20.73 -34.02 -8.92
CA GLN A 149 -21.65 -33.67 -7.82
C GLN A 149 -22.69 -32.62 -8.21
N LEU A 150 -22.36 -31.74 -9.15
CA LEU A 150 -23.18 -30.61 -9.56
C LEU A 150 -23.49 -30.70 -11.06
N SER A 151 -24.68 -30.27 -11.45
CA SER A 151 -25.02 -30.11 -12.86
C SER A 151 -24.22 -28.95 -13.49
N LYS A 152 -24.09 -28.96 -14.82
CA LYS A 152 -23.46 -27.86 -15.56
C LYS A 152 -24.12 -26.50 -15.27
N ASP A 153 -25.43 -26.49 -15.10
CA ASP A 153 -26.17 -25.28 -14.74
C ASP A 153 -25.82 -24.79 -13.34
N GLN A 154 -25.74 -25.68 -12.34
CA GLN A 154 -25.33 -25.31 -10.98
C GLN A 154 -23.89 -24.76 -10.94
N ILE A 155 -22.98 -25.37 -11.70
CA ILE A 155 -21.60 -24.90 -11.83
C ILE A 155 -21.57 -23.51 -12.48
N PHE A 156 -22.37 -23.31 -13.54
CA PHE A 156 -22.39 -22.03 -14.25
C PHE A 156 -23.05 -20.91 -13.42
N GLU A 157 -24.13 -21.23 -12.70
CA GLU A 157 -24.75 -20.34 -11.73
C GLU A 157 -23.75 -19.90 -10.67
N SER A 158 -23.06 -20.87 -10.06
CA SER A 158 -22.07 -20.63 -9.02
C SER A 158 -20.93 -19.77 -9.56
N TYR A 159 -20.42 -20.08 -10.76
CA TYR A 159 -19.39 -19.29 -11.43
C TYR A 159 -19.83 -17.83 -11.64
N LEU A 160 -21.01 -17.61 -12.25
CA LEU A 160 -21.52 -16.27 -12.56
C LEU A 160 -21.78 -15.43 -11.31
N ASN A 161 -22.11 -16.05 -10.18
CA ASN A 161 -22.31 -15.36 -8.89
C ASN A 161 -21.00 -15.17 -8.09
N THR A 162 -19.92 -15.82 -8.50
CA THR A 162 -18.64 -15.88 -7.76
C THR A 162 -17.55 -15.02 -8.38
N ILE A 163 -17.44 -15.06 -9.70
CA ILE A 163 -16.29 -14.53 -10.41
C ILE A 163 -16.16 -13.00 -10.26
N TYR A 164 -14.91 -12.52 -10.20
CA TYR A 164 -14.62 -11.09 -10.04
C TYR A 164 -14.69 -10.38 -11.38
N PHE A 165 -15.52 -9.33 -11.45
CA PHE A 165 -15.69 -8.50 -12.63
C PHE A 165 -14.98 -7.14 -12.52
N GLY A 166 -14.20 -6.87 -11.48
CA GLY A 166 -13.60 -5.54 -11.31
C GLY A 166 -14.50 -4.56 -10.56
N ARG A 167 -13.96 -3.39 -10.19
CA ARG A 167 -14.69 -2.34 -9.43
C ARG A 167 -15.30 -2.83 -8.11
N GLY A 168 -14.71 -3.84 -7.46
CA GLY A 168 -15.30 -4.46 -6.27
C GLY A 168 -16.54 -5.32 -6.55
N SER A 169 -16.87 -5.58 -7.83
CA SER A 169 -18.04 -6.37 -8.25
C SER A 169 -17.70 -7.85 -8.30
N TYR A 170 -18.30 -8.63 -7.40
CA TYR A 170 -18.28 -10.08 -7.43
C TYR A 170 -19.66 -10.59 -7.79
N GLY A 171 -19.74 -11.36 -8.87
CA GLY A 171 -21.01 -11.79 -9.43
C GLY A 171 -21.56 -10.86 -10.51
N VAL A 172 -22.28 -11.46 -11.45
CA VAL A 172 -22.74 -10.80 -12.68
C VAL A 172 -23.80 -9.72 -12.42
N MET A 173 -24.62 -9.86 -11.38
CA MET A 173 -25.63 -8.88 -11.00
C MET A 173 -24.99 -7.56 -10.57
N THR A 174 -24.04 -7.65 -9.64
CA THR A 174 -23.28 -6.51 -9.14
C THR A 174 -22.47 -5.86 -10.25
N ALA A 175 -21.88 -6.65 -11.15
CA ALA A 175 -21.16 -6.13 -12.31
C ALA A 175 -22.10 -5.34 -13.24
N SER A 176 -23.27 -5.89 -13.56
CA SER A 176 -24.29 -5.21 -14.37
C SER A 176 -24.63 -3.82 -13.80
N GLN A 177 -24.81 -3.74 -12.48
CA GLN A 177 -25.10 -2.47 -11.80
C GLN A 177 -23.90 -1.52 -11.84
N GLN A 178 -22.67 -1.99 -11.59
CA GLN A 178 -21.47 -1.14 -11.55
C GLN A 178 -20.99 -0.65 -12.92
N TYR A 179 -21.25 -1.41 -13.99
CA TYR A 179 -20.82 -1.05 -15.34
C TYR A 179 -21.92 -0.36 -16.16
N PHE A 180 -23.20 -0.61 -15.85
CA PHE A 180 -24.32 -0.11 -16.66
C PHE A 180 -25.50 0.46 -15.86
N ASN A 181 -25.44 0.50 -14.52
CA ASN A 181 -26.55 0.91 -13.64
C ASN A 181 -27.86 0.17 -13.94
N ARG A 182 -27.75 -1.13 -14.26
CA ARG A 182 -28.88 -1.99 -14.64
C ARG A 182 -28.78 -3.34 -13.94
N ASN A 183 -29.91 -3.98 -13.72
CA ASN A 183 -29.92 -5.38 -13.29
C ASN A 183 -29.53 -6.31 -14.44
N VAL A 184 -29.05 -7.50 -14.12
CA VAL A 184 -28.55 -8.46 -15.12
C VAL A 184 -29.60 -8.87 -16.15
N ASP A 185 -30.88 -8.86 -15.75
CA ASP A 185 -32.03 -9.16 -16.59
C ASP A 185 -32.36 -8.07 -17.63
N GLN A 186 -31.72 -6.90 -17.52
CA GLN A 186 -31.95 -5.74 -18.38
C GLN A 186 -30.79 -5.49 -19.38
N LEU A 187 -29.78 -6.37 -19.39
CA LEU A 187 -28.61 -6.21 -20.24
C LEU A 187 -28.92 -6.54 -21.70
N THR A 188 -28.53 -5.63 -22.60
CA THR A 188 -28.56 -5.88 -24.05
C THR A 188 -27.42 -6.80 -24.48
N ASN A 189 -27.47 -7.35 -25.70
CA ASN A 189 -26.37 -8.16 -26.26
C ASN A 189 -25.02 -7.43 -26.22
N ALA A 190 -25.03 -6.12 -26.49
CA ALA A 190 -23.83 -5.30 -26.42
C ALA A 190 -23.30 -5.15 -24.99
N GLN A 191 -24.16 -4.90 -24.01
CA GLN A 191 -23.73 -4.80 -22.62
C GLN A 191 -23.26 -6.15 -22.07
N ALA A 192 -23.94 -7.25 -22.44
CA ALA A 192 -23.54 -8.61 -22.11
C ALA A 192 -22.14 -8.95 -22.65
N ALA A 193 -21.85 -8.59 -23.91
CA ALA A 193 -20.53 -8.80 -24.51
C ALA A 193 -19.42 -8.00 -23.79
N VAL A 194 -19.71 -6.79 -23.32
CA VAL A 194 -18.77 -6.01 -22.49
C VAL A 194 -18.54 -6.69 -21.14
N ILE A 195 -19.60 -7.09 -20.41
CA ILE A 195 -19.48 -7.80 -19.13
C ILE A 195 -18.62 -9.07 -19.29
N ALA A 196 -18.87 -9.86 -20.34
CA ALA A 196 -18.09 -11.05 -20.65
C ALA A 196 -16.63 -10.74 -21.01
N SER A 197 -16.37 -9.63 -21.69
CA SER A 197 -15.01 -9.20 -22.07
C SER A 197 -14.13 -8.87 -20.86
N ILE A 198 -14.74 -8.30 -19.82
CA ILE A 198 -14.05 -7.87 -18.59
C ILE A 198 -13.51 -9.08 -17.80
N LEU A 199 -14.21 -10.23 -17.83
CA LEU A 199 -13.88 -11.43 -17.04
C LEU A 199 -12.42 -11.88 -17.15
N ARG A 200 -11.87 -11.86 -18.37
CA ARG A 200 -10.49 -12.31 -18.63
C ARG A 200 -9.46 -11.55 -17.79
N SER A 201 -9.64 -10.24 -17.62
CA SER A 201 -8.74 -9.39 -16.84
C SER A 201 -9.41 -8.06 -16.49
N PRO A 202 -10.16 -7.98 -15.37
CA PRO A 202 -11.01 -6.83 -15.10
C PRO A 202 -10.29 -5.48 -15.06
N GLY A 203 -9.09 -5.43 -14.50
CA GLY A 203 -8.30 -4.19 -14.45
C GLY A 203 -7.74 -3.76 -15.82
N LEU A 204 -7.44 -4.72 -16.72
CA LEU A 204 -6.90 -4.44 -18.05
C LEU A 204 -7.98 -3.96 -19.02
N TYR A 205 -9.24 -4.32 -18.77
CA TYR A 205 -10.38 -4.04 -19.62
C TYR A 205 -11.35 -3.01 -19.03
N ASP A 206 -11.09 -2.41 -17.86
CA ASP A 206 -11.91 -1.32 -17.32
C ASP A 206 -11.50 0.03 -17.95
N PRO A 207 -12.33 0.66 -18.80
CA PRO A 207 -11.98 1.90 -19.50
C PRO A 207 -11.79 3.09 -18.55
N ALA A 208 -12.35 3.03 -17.35
CA ALA A 208 -12.21 4.09 -16.35
C ALA A 208 -10.95 3.94 -15.47
N PHE A 209 -10.13 2.90 -15.68
CA PHE A 209 -8.97 2.63 -14.82
C PHE A 209 -7.66 3.22 -15.34
N LYS A 210 -7.39 3.09 -16.65
CA LYS A 210 -6.15 3.57 -17.27
C LYS A 210 -6.38 3.87 -18.75
N GLU A 211 -5.72 4.91 -19.25
CA GLU A 211 -5.67 5.22 -20.68
C GLU A 211 -5.17 4.00 -21.50
N GLY A 212 -5.76 3.76 -22.66
CA GLY A 212 -5.50 2.58 -23.48
C GLY A 212 -6.35 1.33 -23.13
N ASN A 213 -7.10 1.34 -22.03
CA ASN A 213 -7.96 0.20 -21.66
C ASN A 213 -9.23 0.13 -22.51
N LEU A 214 -9.73 1.27 -22.99
CA LEU A 214 -10.95 1.32 -23.80
C LEU A 214 -10.76 0.57 -25.12
N GLU A 215 -9.64 0.78 -25.79
CA GLU A 215 -9.29 0.12 -27.05
C GLU A 215 -9.14 -1.40 -26.85
N ARG A 216 -8.53 -1.81 -25.73
CA ARG A 216 -8.43 -3.22 -25.35
C ARG A 216 -9.79 -3.85 -25.10
N LEU A 217 -10.69 -3.12 -24.42
CA LEU A 217 -12.04 -3.59 -24.14
C LEU A 217 -12.86 -3.70 -25.44
N GLN A 218 -12.74 -2.73 -26.35
CA GLN A 218 -13.40 -2.75 -27.67
C GLN A 218 -12.95 -3.96 -28.50
N ALA A 219 -11.64 -4.21 -28.59
CA ALA A 219 -11.12 -5.38 -29.31
C ALA A 219 -11.61 -6.71 -28.70
N ARG A 220 -11.73 -6.79 -27.37
CA ARG A 220 -12.26 -7.98 -26.70
C ARG A 220 -13.77 -8.10 -26.88
N PHE A 221 -14.51 -7.00 -26.91
CA PHE A 221 -15.93 -6.96 -27.22
C PHE A 221 -16.22 -7.54 -28.61
N ASP A 222 -15.42 -7.17 -29.62
CA ASP A 222 -15.57 -7.71 -30.97
C ASP A 222 -15.26 -9.22 -31.01
N TYR A 223 -14.23 -9.67 -30.29
CA TYR A 223 -13.95 -11.11 -30.14
C TYR A 223 -15.12 -11.90 -29.53
N VAL A 224 -15.80 -11.34 -28.52
CA VAL A 224 -16.98 -11.97 -27.91
C VAL A 224 -18.15 -11.99 -28.89
N LYS A 225 -18.39 -10.87 -29.60
CA LYS A 225 -19.42 -10.74 -30.63
C LYS A 225 -19.24 -11.78 -31.73
N GLU A 226 -18.05 -11.89 -32.30
CA GLU A 226 -17.71 -12.92 -33.31
C GLU A 226 -17.91 -14.34 -32.76
N GLY A 227 -17.48 -14.58 -31.51
CA GLY A 227 -17.68 -15.86 -30.86
C GLY A 227 -19.14 -16.26 -30.65
N MET A 228 -20.03 -15.28 -30.46
CA MET A 228 -21.48 -15.54 -30.38
C MET A 228 -22.08 -15.84 -31.75
N ILE A 229 -21.60 -15.21 -32.83
CA ILE A 229 -22.03 -15.50 -34.21
C ILE A 229 -21.61 -16.91 -34.62
N GLU A 230 -20.33 -17.26 -34.42
CA GLU A 230 -19.78 -18.58 -34.76
C GLU A 230 -20.53 -19.73 -34.05
N ALA A 231 -21.05 -19.47 -32.84
CA ALA A 231 -21.81 -20.44 -32.07
C ALA A 231 -23.31 -20.47 -32.40
N GLY A 232 -23.80 -19.59 -33.30
CA GLY A 232 -25.22 -19.45 -33.64
C GLY A 232 -26.07 -18.82 -32.54
N TRP A 233 -25.45 -18.10 -31.59
CA TRP A 233 -26.11 -17.46 -30.45
C TRP A 233 -26.45 -15.99 -30.68
N LEU A 234 -25.93 -15.41 -31.77
CA LEU A 234 -26.20 -14.06 -32.23
C LEU A 234 -26.28 -14.07 -33.75
N ASP A 235 -27.38 -13.57 -34.31
CA ASP A 235 -27.51 -13.44 -35.76
C ASP A 235 -26.65 -12.28 -36.30
N GLU A 236 -26.18 -12.41 -37.55
CA GLU A 236 -25.28 -11.42 -38.16
C GLU A 236 -25.93 -10.04 -38.30
N GLU A 237 -27.24 -9.99 -38.54
CA GLU A 237 -27.98 -8.72 -38.68
C GLU A 237 -28.07 -7.95 -37.35
N ALA A 238 -28.30 -8.64 -36.24
CA ALA A 238 -28.33 -8.09 -34.89
C ALA A 238 -26.92 -7.72 -34.45
N ALA A 239 -25.92 -8.54 -34.78
CA ALA A 239 -24.51 -8.21 -34.54
C ALA A 239 -24.08 -6.93 -35.27
N ALA A 240 -24.51 -6.74 -36.53
CA ALA A 240 -24.23 -5.52 -37.29
C ALA A 240 -24.87 -4.27 -36.67
N LYS A 241 -26.00 -4.43 -35.97
CA LYS A 241 -26.70 -3.34 -35.25
C LYS A 241 -26.10 -3.05 -33.86
N MET A 242 -25.25 -3.94 -33.33
CA MET A 242 -24.62 -3.74 -32.02
C MET A 242 -23.56 -2.64 -32.07
N LYS A 243 -23.78 -1.58 -31.28
CA LYS A 243 -22.77 -0.55 -31.02
C LYS A 243 -22.12 -0.79 -29.66
N PHE A 244 -20.85 -0.43 -29.54
CA PHE A 244 -20.16 -0.48 -28.26
C PHE A 244 -20.89 0.42 -27.25
N PRO A 245 -21.37 -0.12 -26.12
CA PRO A 245 -22.20 0.63 -25.19
C PRO A 245 -21.34 1.57 -24.33
N THR A 246 -21.93 2.69 -23.89
CA THR A 246 -21.30 3.55 -22.89
C THR A 246 -21.16 2.79 -21.57
N VAL A 247 -19.93 2.72 -21.04
CA VAL A 247 -19.64 2.14 -19.74
C VAL A 247 -19.71 3.24 -18.68
N ALA A 248 -20.42 2.98 -17.58
CA ALA A 248 -20.54 3.92 -16.49
C ALA A 248 -19.15 4.28 -15.90
N PRO A 249 -18.95 5.51 -15.38
CA PRO A 249 -17.75 5.84 -14.61
C PRO A 249 -17.69 5.01 -13.32
N ARG A 250 -16.53 4.96 -12.67
CA ARG A 250 -16.42 4.32 -11.36
C ARG A 250 -17.25 5.08 -10.33
N SER A 251 -17.96 4.34 -9.47
CA SER A 251 -18.67 4.93 -8.34
C SER A 251 -17.70 5.62 -7.38
N THR A 252 -18.08 6.79 -6.87
CA THR A 252 -17.40 7.51 -5.76
C THR A 252 -18.03 7.18 -4.39
N SER A 253 -19.06 6.35 -4.36
CA SER A 253 -19.71 5.84 -3.14
C SER A 253 -19.51 4.33 -3.01
N GLY A 254 -19.28 3.84 -1.78
CA GLY A 254 -19.07 2.43 -1.49
C GLY A 254 -18.33 2.18 -0.16
N GLN A 255 -18.12 0.92 0.22
CA GLN A 255 -17.40 0.57 1.47
C GLN A 255 -15.97 1.12 1.53
N LEU A 256 -15.34 1.33 0.38
CA LEU A 256 -14.01 1.91 0.27
C LEU A 256 -14.02 3.44 0.12
N SER A 257 -15.17 4.13 0.16
CA SER A 257 -15.17 5.60 0.06
C SER A 257 -14.55 6.25 1.28
N GLY A 258 -13.96 7.42 1.08
CA GLY A 258 -13.29 8.18 2.12
C GLY A 258 -11.94 7.59 2.58
N PRO A 259 -11.37 8.09 3.69
CA PRO A 259 -10.04 7.69 4.16
C PRO A 259 -9.94 6.22 4.58
N LYS A 260 -11.06 5.61 5.03
CA LYS A 260 -11.11 4.21 5.48
C LYS A 260 -10.79 3.20 4.38
N GLY A 261 -11.01 3.54 3.10
CA GLY A 261 -10.67 2.64 1.99
C GLY A 261 -9.18 2.34 1.93
N HIS A 262 -8.32 3.32 2.26
CA HIS A 262 -6.87 3.13 2.33
C HIS A 262 -6.48 2.19 3.47
N ILE A 263 -7.21 2.20 4.59
CA ILE A 263 -6.97 1.28 5.72
C ILE A 263 -7.32 -0.15 5.31
N ILE A 264 -8.49 -0.35 4.71
CA ILE A 264 -8.95 -1.66 4.24
C ILE A 264 -7.95 -2.23 3.23
N GLU A 265 -7.47 -1.42 2.29
CA GLU A 265 -6.46 -1.82 1.31
C GLU A 265 -5.10 -2.14 1.98
N ALA A 266 -4.64 -1.30 2.93
CA ALA A 266 -3.39 -1.55 3.64
C ALA A 266 -3.42 -2.86 4.43
N VAL A 267 -4.52 -3.14 5.14
CA VAL A 267 -4.76 -4.41 5.85
C VAL A 267 -4.80 -5.59 4.87
N THR A 268 -5.51 -5.45 3.76
CA THR A 268 -5.61 -6.49 2.71
C THR A 268 -4.24 -6.83 2.10
N LYS A 269 -3.43 -5.80 1.85
CA LYS A 269 -2.06 -5.96 1.35
C LYS A 269 -1.13 -6.61 2.37
N GLU A 270 -1.27 -6.29 3.66
CA GLU A 270 -0.52 -6.96 4.73
C GLU A 270 -0.92 -8.44 4.87
N LEU A 271 -2.22 -8.73 4.88
CA LEU A 271 -2.75 -10.11 4.88
C LEU A 271 -2.23 -10.93 3.69
N SER A 272 -2.16 -10.31 2.51
CA SER A 272 -1.60 -10.95 1.31
C SER A 272 -0.13 -11.33 1.49
N LYS A 273 0.67 -10.47 2.14
CA LYS A 273 2.08 -10.78 2.48
C LYS A 273 2.20 -11.88 3.53
N LEU A 274 1.23 -12.00 4.43
CA LEU A 274 1.15 -13.06 5.44
C LEU A 274 0.64 -14.40 4.85
N GLY A 275 0.30 -14.44 3.56
CA GLY A 275 -0.12 -15.67 2.87
C GLY A 275 -1.62 -15.89 2.80
N PHE A 276 -2.44 -14.96 3.30
CA PHE A 276 -3.88 -15.00 3.11
C PHE A 276 -4.23 -14.62 1.68
N THR A 277 -4.97 -15.49 1.00
CA THR A 277 -5.36 -15.25 -0.39
C THR A 277 -6.54 -14.31 -0.47
N GLN A 278 -6.66 -13.58 -1.59
CA GLN A 278 -7.82 -12.72 -1.82
C GLN A 278 -9.13 -13.49 -1.65
N ASP A 279 -9.19 -14.74 -2.12
CA ASP A 279 -10.39 -15.58 -1.97
C ASP A 279 -10.70 -15.89 -0.51
N GLN A 280 -9.69 -16.22 0.32
CA GLN A 280 -9.88 -16.38 1.77
C GLN A 280 -10.43 -15.10 2.42
N LEU A 281 -9.96 -13.93 2.00
CA LEU A 281 -10.48 -12.65 2.50
C LEU A 281 -11.91 -12.37 2.02
N LEU A 282 -12.32 -12.91 0.87
CA LEU A 282 -13.64 -12.64 0.30
C LEU A 282 -14.73 -13.59 0.79
N VAL A 283 -14.38 -14.85 1.06
CA VAL A 283 -15.36 -15.91 1.39
C VAL A 283 -15.09 -16.65 2.69
N GLY A 284 -13.94 -16.40 3.33
CA GLY A 284 -13.52 -17.12 4.52
C GLY A 284 -14.24 -16.73 5.82
N GLY A 285 -15.07 -15.67 5.80
CA GLY A 285 -15.76 -15.18 7.00
C GLY A 285 -14.81 -14.84 8.13
N LEU A 286 -13.65 -14.24 7.79
CA LEU A 286 -12.60 -13.96 8.76
C LEU A 286 -12.95 -12.74 9.62
N VAL A 287 -12.44 -12.71 10.85
CA VAL A 287 -12.42 -11.49 11.67
C VAL A 287 -10.96 -11.05 11.82
N ILE A 288 -10.66 -9.88 11.26
CA ILE A 288 -9.32 -9.28 11.27
C ILE A 288 -9.31 -8.21 12.35
N LYS A 289 -8.58 -8.46 13.43
CA LYS A 289 -8.32 -7.45 14.46
C LYS A 289 -7.06 -6.68 14.09
N THR A 290 -7.18 -5.36 13.97
CA THR A 290 -6.05 -4.49 13.66
C THR A 290 -5.41 -3.90 14.92
N THR A 291 -4.24 -3.28 14.75
CA THR A 291 -3.56 -2.47 15.77
C THR A 291 -4.12 -1.05 15.88
N LEU A 292 -5.02 -0.64 14.96
CA LEU A 292 -5.58 0.70 14.93
C LEU A 292 -6.44 0.97 16.16
N ASP A 293 -6.15 2.08 16.83
CA ASP A 293 -6.98 2.60 17.91
C ASP A 293 -8.09 3.48 17.31
N GLN A 294 -9.35 3.16 17.60
CA GLN A 294 -10.50 3.84 16.99
C GLN A 294 -10.48 5.35 17.24
N LYS A 295 -10.11 5.77 18.46
CA LYS A 295 -10.10 7.17 18.87
C LYS A 295 -8.93 7.92 18.23
N ALA A 296 -7.74 7.32 18.18
CA ALA A 296 -6.61 7.87 17.46
C ALA A 296 -6.90 8.00 15.96
N GLN A 297 -7.47 6.96 15.34
CA GLN A 297 -7.83 6.95 13.93
C GLN A 297 -8.85 8.05 13.59
N GLN A 298 -9.91 8.20 14.39
CA GLN A 298 -10.87 9.27 14.21
C GLN A 298 -10.20 10.64 14.37
N SER A 299 -9.35 10.78 15.39
CA SER A 299 -8.60 12.03 15.62
C SER A 299 -7.68 12.39 14.46
N ALA A 300 -7.14 11.42 13.72
CA ALA A 300 -6.31 11.68 12.54
C ALA A 300 -7.13 12.29 11.41
N VAL A 301 -8.30 11.70 11.12
CA VAL A 301 -9.25 12.20 10.11
C VAL A 301 -9.73 13.61 10.49
N ASP A 302 -10.14 13.81 11.74
CA ASP A 302 -10.63 15.11 12.22
C ASP A 302 -9.54 16.19 12.16
N ALA A 303 -8.31 15.85 12.53
CA ALA A 303 -7.19 16.79 12.49
C ALA A 303 -6.85 17.22 11.05
N VAL A 304 -6.80 16.27 10.11
CA VAL A 304 -6.57 16.59 8.69
C VAL A 304 -7.72 17.43 8.14
N ASN A 305 -8.97 17.06 8.40
CA ASN A 305 -10.13 17.82 7.92
C ASN A 305 -10.16 19.25 8.48
N LYS A 306 -9.87 19.42 9.78
CA LYS A 306 -9.89 20.72 10.46
C LYS A 306 -8.83 21.68 9.92
N PHE A 307 -7.66 21.17 9.55
CA PHE A 307 -6.53 21.97 9.09
C PHE A 307 -6.23 21.77 7.60
N TYR A 308 -7.18 21.20 6.84
CA TYR A 308 -7.03 21.07 5.40
C TYR A 308 -6.91 22.47 4.79
N PRO A 309 -5.89 22.74 3.94
CA PRO A 309 -5.71 24.09 3.42
C PRO A 309 -6.91 24.56 2.59
N SER A 310 -7.40 25.77 2.85
CA SER A 310 -8.42 26.40 2.02
C SER A 310 -7.89 26.63 0.62
N LYS A 311 -8.71 26.40 -0.42
CA LYS A 311 -8.32 26.53 -1.84
C LYS A 311 -7.07 25.69 -2.18
N ALA A 312 -6.90 24.54 -1.53
CA ALA A 312 -5.87 23.59 -1.92
C ALA A 312 -6.05 23.16 -3.38
N PRO A 313 -4.97 23.03 -4.17
CA PRO A 313 -5.05 22.43 -5.50
C PRO A 313 -5.45 20.95 -5.39
N ASP A 314 -6.10 20.42 -6.43
CA ASP A 314 -6.61 19.03 -6.46
C ASP A 314 -5.50 17.98 -6.31
N ASN A 315 -4.25 18.35 -6.65
CA ASN A 315 -3.08 17.50 -6.51
C ASN A 315 -2.27 17.74 -5.22
N LEU A 316 -2.84 18.38 -4.20
CA LEU A 316 -2.27 18.41 -2.86
C LEU A 316 -2.61 17.12 -2.11
N HIS A 317 -1.58 16.49 -1.57
CA HIS A 317 -1.67 15.22 -0.85
C HIS A 317 -1.25 15.40 0.61
N ILE A 318 -1.93 14.67 1.50
CA ILE A 318 -1.65 14.69 2.95
C ILE A 318 -1.59 13.25 3.45
N GLY A 319 -0.45 12.87 4.03
CA GLY A 319 -0.27 11.59 4.72
C GLY A 319 -0.05 11.79 6.22
N LEU A 320 -0.67 10.92 7.04
CA LEU A 320 -0.40 10.84 8.48
C LEU A 320 -0.27 9.37 8.90
N VAL A 321 0.79 9.06 9.63
CA VAL A 321 0.96 7.74 10.27
C VAL A 321 1.38 7.93 11.72
N ALA A 322 0.79 7.15 12.62
CA ALA A 322 1.15 7.13 14.03
C ALA A 322 1.47 5.70 14.47
N ILE A 323 2.59 5.54 15.17
CA ILE A 323 3.15 4.26 15.60
C ILE A 323 3.41 4.31 17.10
N ARG A 324 2.99 3.26 17.81
CA ARG A 324 3.30 3.09 19.23
C ARG A 324 4.80 2.75 19.40
N PRO A 325 5.57 3.56 20.15
CA PRO A 325 6.99 3.32 20.37
C PRO A 325 7.26 1.95 20.98
N GLY A 326 8.28 1.25 20.48
CA GLY A 326 8.74 -0.04 21.02
C GLY A 326 7.89 -1.25 20.66
N THR A 327 6.78 -1.08 19.92
CA THR A 327 5.92 -2.20 19.51
C THR A 327 5.82 -2.36 17.99
N GLY A 328 5.88 -1.27 17.23
CA GLY A 328 5.62 -1.29 15.78
C GLY A 328 4.12 -1.29 15.43
N GLU A 329 3.23 -1.20 16.42
CA GLU A 329 1.80 -1.10 16.18
C GLU A 329 1.45 0.23 15.51
N ILE A 330 0.87 0.16 14.30
CA ILE A 330 0.31 1.33 13.64
C ILE A 330 -1.05 1.62 14.26
N VAL A 331 -1.13 2.69 15.07
CA VAL A 331 -2.35 3.02 15.82
C VAL A 331 -3.28 3.98 15.06
N ALA A 332 -2.76 4.71 14.07
CA ALA A 332 -3.55 5.55 13.17
C ALA A 332 -2.87 5.69 11.80
N LEU A 333 -3.67 5.72 10.73
CA LEU A 333 -3.23 5.86 9.34
C LEU A 333 -4.23 6.70 8.54
N TYR A 334 -3.77 7.79 7.95
CA TYR A 334 -4.52 8.61 6.99
C TYR A 334 -3.81 8.57 5.65
N GLY A 335 -4.35 7.80 4.70
CA GLY A 335 -3.76 7.59 3.38
C GLY A 335 -4.23 8.54 2.29
N GLY A 336 -5.14 9.46 2.58
CA GLY A 336 -5.78 10.31 1.59
C GLY A 336 -7.23 10.59 1.93
N ARG A 337 -7.83 11.57 1.24
CA ARG A 337 -9.21 12.03 1.51
C ARG A 337 -10.26 10.99 1.07
N ASP A 338 -10.04 10.35 -0.07
CA ASP A 338 -10.96 9.36 -0.60
C ASP A 338 -10.23 8.35 -1.48
N TYR A 339 -10.26 7.08 -1.06
CA TYR A 339 -9.64 5.98 -1.79
C TYR A 339 -10.26 5.74 -3.18
N LEU A 340 -11.56 6.00 -3.35
CA LEU A 340 -12.22 5.83 -4.65
C LEU A 340 -11.82 6.90 -5.67
N GLN A 341 -11.36 8.07 -5.19
CA GLN A 341 -10.77 9.11 -6.04
C GLN A 341 -9.30 8.85 -6.33
N ARG A 342 -8.53 8.42 -5.31
CA ARG A 342 -7.11 8.10 -5.45
C ARG A 342 -6.77 6.89 -4.57
N GLN A 343 -6.46 5.76 -5.21
CA GLN A 343 -6.15 4.52 -4.48
C GLN A 343 -4.75 4.51 -3.85
N LEU A 344 -3.83 5.31 -4.39
CA LEU A 344 -2.47 5.44 -3.87
C LEU A 344 -2.50 6.07 -2.48
N SER A 345 -2.02 5.34 -1.47
CA SER A 345 -1.96 5.83 -0.09
C SER A 345 -0.80 6.78 0.13
N ASP A 346 -1.11 8.02 0.48
CA ASP A 346 -0.12 9.06 0.81
C ASP A 346 0.62 8.79 2.13
N ALA A 347 0.09 7.91 2.97
CA ALA A 347 0.75 7.47 4.20
C ALA A 347 1.82 6.38 3.95
N THR A 348 1.59 5.47 3.01
CA THR A 348 2.35 4.21 2.91
C THR A 348 2.95 3.91 1.53
N GLN A 349 2.61 4.69 0.50
CA GLN A 349 3.00 4.41 -0.89
C GLN A 349 3.51 5.65 -1.63
N SER A 350 2.97 6.83 -1.37
CA SER A 350 3.55 8.06 -1.91
C SER A 350 4.88 8.36 -1.23
N ILE A 351 5.80 8.93 -1.99
CA ILE A 351 7.11 9.36 -1.53
C ILE A 351 7.23 10.89 -1.65
N ALA A 352 7.94 11.52 -0.72
CA ALA A 352 8.22 12.95 -0.79
C ALA A 352 9.56 13.27 -0.12
N LEU A 353 10.23 14.32 -0.58
CA LEU A 353 11.52 14.76 -0.03
C LEU A 353 11.39 15.00 1.47
N ALA A 354 12.17 14.31 2.30
CA ALA A 354 11.99 14.36 3.76
C ALA A 354 12.36 15.73 4.37
N GLY A 355 13.24 16.47 3.70
CA GLY A 355 13.75 17.74 4.18
C GLY A 355 14.46 17.61 5.54
N SER A 356 14.38 18.66 6.34
CA SER A 356 15.03 18.72 7.67
C SER A 356 14.56 17.67 8.70
N THR A 357 13.62 16.77 8.39
CA THR A 357 13.31 15.61 9.25
C THR A 357 14.45 14.59 9.35
N PHE A 358 15.46 14.69 8.46
CA PHE A 358 16.67 13.83 8.44
C PHE A 358 17.81 14.34 9.32
N LYS A 359 17.76 15.60 9.76
CA LYS A 359 18.75 16.21 10.67
C LYS A 359 18.99 15.40 11.96
N PRO A 360 17.97 14.81 12.61
CA PRO A 360 18.17 13.91 13.76
C PRO A 360 19.17 12.79 13.52
N PHE A 361 19.26 12.25 12.30
CA PHE A 361 20.20 11.16 12.01
C PHE A 361 21.66 11.63 12.13
N ALA A 362 21.96 12.86 11.74
CA ALA A 362 23.29 13.44 11.96
C ALA A 362 23.56 13.77 13.43
N ILE A 363 22.53 14.16 14.20
CA ILE A 363 22.67 14.37 15.66
C ILE A 363 23.03 13.06 16.34
N VAL A 364 22.33 11.97 16.03
CA VAL A 364 22.61 10.64 16.58
C VAL A 364 24.03 10.20 16.22
N ALA A 365 24.43 10.31 14.96
CA ALA A 365 25.80 9.99 14.54
C ALA A 365 26.86 10.84 15.27
N ALA A 366 26.57 12.12 15.52
CA ALA A 366 27.45 13.02 16.25
C ALA A 366 27.59 12.61 17.73
N LEU A 367 26.48 12.31 18.39
CA LEU A 367 26.44 11.85 19.78
C LEU A 367 27.15 10.51 19.94
N GLU A 368 26.96 9.56 19.03
CA GLU A 368 27.70 8.28 19.02
C GLU A 368 29.21 8.46 18.86
N GLN A 369 29.65 9.57 18.24
CA GLN A 369 31.06 9.96 18.12
C GLN A 369 31.54 10.89 19.25
N GLY A 370 30.71 11.12 20.28
CA GLY A 370 31.06 11.95 21.44
C GLY A 370 31.03 13.47 21.18
N ILE A 371 30.44 13.93 20.08
CA ILE A 371 30.26 15.37 19.80
C ILE A 371 29.07 15.88 20.63
N PRO A 372 29.28 16.83 21.57
CA PRO A 372 28.21 17.27 22.45
C PRO A 372 27.21 18.20 21.76
N LEU A 373 26.01 18.32 22.34
CA LEU A 373 25.00 19.30 21.92
C LEU A 373 25.45 20.75 22.12
N THR A 374 26.45 20.98 22.97
CA THR A 374 27.11 22.28 23.22
C THR A 374 28.23 22.58 22.22
N SER A 375 28.48 21.70 21.24
CA SER A 375 29.44 21.98 20.17
C SER A 375 29.01 23.23 19.39
N MET A 376 29.93 24.17 19.21
CA MET A 376 29.70 25.47 18.59
C MET A 376 30.07 25.45 17.11
N TRP A 377 29.19 26.01 16.28
CA TRP A 377 29.28 26.01 14.83
C TRP A 377 28.95 27.38 14.25
N ASN A 378 29.56 27.69 13.12
CA ASN A 378 29.21 28.89 12.35
C ASN A 378 27.88 28.68 11.62
N GLY A 379 26.85 29.42 12.01
CA GLY A 379 25.51 29.43 11.44
C GLY A 379 25.24 30.55 10.44
N ASP A 380 26.26 31.29 9.98
CA ASP A 380 26.09 32.31 8.95
C ASP A 380 25.67 31.71 7.60
N SER A 381 25.06 32.53 6.74
CA SER A 381 24.52 32.12 5.44
C SER A 381 24.82 33.15 4.34
N PRO A 382 25.14 32.72 3.11
CA PRO A 382 25.38 31.33 2.70
C PRO A 382 26.79 30.85 3.07
N GLN A 383 26.99 29.52 3.10
CA GLN A 383 28.31 28.88 3.22
C GLN A 383 28.55 27.93 2.05
N ILE A 384 29.82 27.80 1.64
CA ILE A 384 30.24 26.86 0.59
C ILE A 384 31.06 25.73 1.23
N PHE A 385 30.62 24.50 1.01
CA PHE A 385 31.29 23.27 1.44
C PHE A 385 31.83 22.51 0.22
N ASP A 386 32.70 21.52 0.47
CA ASP A 386 33.19 20.62 -0.58
C ASP A 386 32.28 19.39 -0.69
N ASP A 387 31.89 19.04 -1.91
CA ASP A 387 31.25 17.79 -2.28
C ASP A 387 32.07 17.11 -3.37
N LEU A 388 33.04 16.29 -2.95
CA LEU A 388 33.95 15.57 -3.85
C LEU A 388 34.67 16.49 -4.85
N GLY A 389 35.22 17.61 -4.35
CA GLY A 389 35.91 18.60 -5.18
C GLY A 389 34.99 19.61 -5.87
N LYS A 390 33.67 19.53 -5.67
CA LYS A 390 32.70 20.49 -6.22
C LYS A 390 32.18 21.43 -5.12
N PRO A 391 32.06 22.74 -5.40
CA PRO A 391 31.50 23.68 -4.43
C PRO A 391 30.00 23.40 -4.21
N TYR A 392 29.64 23.13 -2.96
CA TYR A 392 28.26 22.94 -2.52
C TYR A 392 27.80 24.15 -1.71
N VAL A 393 26.97 25.00 -2.34
CA VAL A 393 26.41 26.20 -1.72
C VAL A 393 25.22 25.83 -0.84
N VAL A 394 25.25 26.26 0.41
CA VAL A 394 24.21 26.00 1.41
C VAL A 394 23.70 27.32 1.96
N SER A 395 22.39 27.52 1.83
CA SER A 395 21.66 28.62 2.45
C SER A 395 20.78 28.13 3.59
N ASN A 396 20.65 28.97 4.61
CA ASN A 396 19.59 28.85 5.59
C ASN A 396 18.25 29.29 4.98
N TYR A 397 17.14 28.86 5.58
CA TYR A 397 15.83 29.35 5.19
C TYR A 397 15.79 30.88 5.33
N GLY A 398 15.33 31.59 4.29
CA GLY A 398 15.32 33.05 4.26
C GLY A 398 16.71 33.72 4.20
N ASP A 399 17.79 32.98 3.93
CA ASP A 399 19.17 33.46 3.92
C ASP A 399 19.62 34.12 5.24
N GLU A 400 19.03 33.69 6.35
CA GLU A 400 19.31 34.16 7.71
C GLU A 400 20.71 33.72 8.18
N GLY A 401 21.44 34.65 8.80
CA GLY A 401 22.73 34.38 9.46
C GLY A 401 22.58 34.38 10.97
N TRP A 402 23.27 33.47 11.65
CA TRP A 402 23.11 33.23 13.08
C TRP A 402 24.40 33.40 13.90
N GLY A 403 25.54 33.69 13.27
CA GLY A 403 26.83 33.73 13.95
C GLY A 403 27.23 32.37 14.53
N GLN A 404 28.02 32.38 15.61
CA GLN A 404 28.39 31.16 16.32
C GLN A 404 27.25 30.69 17.24
N VAL A 405 26.79 29.46 17.03
CA VAL A 405 25.66 28.85 17.76
C VAL A 405 25.98 27.41 18.12
N ASP A 406 25.42 26.92 19.22
CA ASP A 406 25.54 25.52 19.59
C ASP A 406 24.61 24.60 18.75
N LEU A 407 24.87 23.30 18.79
CA LEU A 407 24.06 22.31 18.08
C LEU A 407 22.61 22.25 18.60
N MET A 408 22.39 22.57 19.88
CA MET A 408 21.05 22.71 20.46
C MET A 408 20.23 23.81 19.76
N TYR A 409 20.79 25.00 19.66
CA TYR A 409 20.20 26.16 19.00
C TYR A 409 20.04 25.92 17.50
N ALA A 410 21.05 25.30 16.86
CA ALA A 410 20.95 24.90 15.46
C ALA A 410 19.82 23.90 15.21
N THR A 411 19.57 22.97 16.14
CA THR A 411 18.45 22.02 16.07
C THR A 411 17.10 22.73 16.21
N LYS A 412 16.99 23.63 17.19
CA LYS A 412 15.80 24.47 17.44
C LYS A 412 15.38 25.28 16.22
N HIS A 413 16.34 25.94 15.57
CA HIS A 413 16.11 26.81 14.41
C HIS A 413 16.31 26.12 13.06
N SER A 414 16.69 24.84 13.05
CA SER A 414 16.92 24.05 11.84
C SER A 414 17.95 24.69 10.89
N ILE A 415 19.09 25.13 11.40
CA ILE A 415 20.11 25.89 10.64
C ILE A 415 20.87 24.97 9.68
N ASN A 416 20.71 25.15 8.36
CA ASN A 416 21.31 24.28 7.35
C ASN A 416 22.84 24.36 7.33
N THR A 417 23.37 25.57 7.52
CA THR A 417 24.82 25.82 7.49
C THR A 417 25.57 25.25 8.70
N VAL A 418 24.86 24.76 9.73
CA VAL A 418 25.42 23.93 10.81
C VAL A 418 25.26 22.43 10.53
N PHE A 419 24.12 22.01 10.00
CA PHE A 419 23.83 20.59 9.79
C PHE A 419 24.62 19.96 8.65
N VAL A 420 24.88 20.69 7.55
CA VAL A 420 25.74 20.18 6.46
C VAL A 420 27.16 19.88 6.96
N PRO A 421 27.87 20.81 7.62
CA PRO A 421 29.20 20.49 8.13
C PRO A 421 29.19 19.47 9.27
N LEU A 422 28.11 19.39 10.08
CA LEU A 422 27.93 18.28 11.02
C LEU A 422 27.91 16.94 10.28
N GLY A 423 27.10 16.82 9.23
CA GLY A 423 27.01 15.62 8.39
C GLY A 423 28.33 15.25 7.72
N ILE A 424 29.10 16.24 7.26
CA ILE A 424 30.47 16.04 6.74
C ILE A 424 31.39 15.53 7.85
N LYS A 425 31.36 16.18 9.03
CA LYS A 425 32.23 15.89 10.17
C LYS A 425 32.05 14.46 10.69
N VAL A 426 30.80 14.00 10.83
CA VAL A 426 30.49 12.63 11.28
C VAL A 426 30.64 11.59 10.17
N GLY A 427 30.72 12.04 8.91
CA GLY A 427 30.72 11.20 7.72
C GLY A 427 29.29 10.97 7.18
N PRO A 428 28.98 11.34 5.92
CA PRO A 428 27.66 11.12 5.33
C PRO A 428 27.19 9.66 5.35
N THR A 429 28.12 8.70 5.28
CA THR A 429 27.82 7.27 5.42
C THR A 429 27.26 6.92 6.80
N ALA A 430 27.77 7.54 7.87
CA ALA A 430 27.25 7.35 9.23
C ALA A 430 25.83 7.91 9.35
N VAL A 431 25.53 9.03 8.69
CA VAL A 431 24.16 9.59 8.64
C VAL A 431 23.20 8.61 7.97
N VAL A 432 23.62 7.99 6.86
CA VAL A 432 22.82 6.96 6.17
C VAL A 432 22.64 5.72 7.04
N ASP A 433 23.70 5.23 7.69
CA ASP A 433 23.64 4.07 8.59
C ASP A 433 22.64 4.31 9.73
N VAL A 434 22.72 5.46 10.40
CA VAL A 434 21.76 5.84 11.45
C VAL A 434 20.34 5.87 10.91
N ALA A 435 20.10 6.43 9.72
CA ALA A 435 18.77 6.45 9.12
C ALA A 435 18.22 5.02 8.88
N ARG A 436 19.07 4.08 8.41
CA ARG A 436 18.70 2.67 8.24
C ARG A 436 18.41 1.97 9.57
N ARG A 437 19.28 2.17 10.56
CA ARG A 437 19.09 1.64 11.93
C ARG A 437 17.82 2.18 12.57
N ALA A 438 17.50 3.46 12.37
CA ALA A 438 16.27 4.08 12.89
C ALA A 438 15.00 3.51 12.24
N GLY A 439 15.05 3.10 10.97
CA GLY A 439 13.94 2.40 10.32
C GLY A 439 13.64 2.80 8.88
N ILE A 440 14.43 3.67 8.26
CA ILE A 440 14.27 4.02 6.83
C ILE A 440 14.64 2.79 5.97
N PRO A 441 13.70 2.20 5.18
CA PRO A 441 13.94 0.94 4.47
C PRO A 441 14.98 1.04 3.36
N GLU A 442 15.73 -0.04 3.09
CA GLU A 442 16.74 -0.10 2.02
C GLU A 442 16.22 0.30 0.63
N ALA A 443 14.93 0.07 0.37
CA ALA A 443 14.27 0.48 -0.87
C ALA A 443 14.27 2.00 -1.10
N ILE A 444 14.46 2.81 -0.05
CA ILE A 444 14.61 4.26 -0.16
C ILE A 444 16.07 4.56 -0.48
N ALA A 445 16.32 5.10 -1.68
CA ALA A 445 17.65 5.51 -2.09
C ALA A 445 18.16 6.68 -1.25
N MET A 446 19.36 6.52 -0.68
CA MET A 446 20.07 7.57 0.06
C MET A 446 21.52 7.57 -0.40
N MET A 447 21.97 8.69 -0.97
CA MET A 447 23.36 8.86 -1.36
C MET A 447 24.14 9.48 -0.19
N PRO A 448 25.30 8.93 0.21
CA PRO A 448 26.13 9.47 1.29
C PRO A 448 26.91 10.70 0.82
N THR A 449 26.20 11.80 0.57
CA THR A 449 26.75 13.12 0.18
C THR A 449 26.46 14.17 1.26
N PRO A 450 27.11 15.35 1.26
CA PRO A 450 26.85 16.42 2.23
C PRO A 450 25.38 16.85 2.33
N SER A 451 24.60 16.68 1.26
CA SER A 451 23.17 17.03 1.21
C SER A 451 22.25 16.03 1.90
N VAL A 452 22.72 14.81 2.25
CA VAL A 452 21.88 13.75 2.82
C VAL A 452 21.20 14.18 4.12
N VAL A 453 21.90 14.95 4.96
CA VAL A 453 21.40 15.49 6.23
C VAL A 453 20.26 16.50 6.05
N LEU A 454 20.13 17.07 4.86
CA LEU A 454 19.03 17.98 4.50
C LEU A 454 17.80 17.23 3.95
N GLY A 455 17.83 15.89 3.91
CA GLY A 455 16.70 15.06 3.53
C GLY A 455 16.34 15.15 2.05
N VAL A 456 17.35 15.06 1.18
CA VAL A 456 17.18 14.93 -0.29
C VAL A 456 16.62 13.55 -0.70
N ALA A 457 16.50 12.62 0.23
CA ALA A 457 15.83 11.33 0.03
C ALA A 457 14.30 11.49 0.08
N SER A 458 13.60 10.57 -0.60
CA SER A 458 12.13 10.56 -0.68
C SER A 458 11.54 9.31 -0.02
N PRO A 459 11.46 9.24 1.33
CA PRO A 459 10.80 8.16 2.04
C PRO A 459 9.27 8.27 1.98
N HIS A 460 8.58 7.21 2.39
CA HIS A 460 7.14 7.25 2.69
C HIS A 460 6.90 7.87 4.08
N VAL A 461 5.68 8.31 4.36
CA VAL A 461 5.33 8.88 5.67
C VAL A 461 5.49 7.87 6.81
N ILE A 462 5.10 6.62 6.56
CA ILE A 462 5.30 5.51 7.50
C ILE A 462 6.78 5.28 7.86
N ASP A 463 7.71 5.48 6.92
CA ASP A 463 9.13 5.24 7.15
C ASP A 463 9.69 6.27 8.16
N VAL A 464 9.33 7.54 7.97
CA VAL A 464 9.73 8.63 8.89
C VAL A 464 9.02 8.48 10.23
N ALA A 465 7.74 8.10 10.25
CA ALA A 465 7.03 7.81 11.50
C ALA A 465 7.71 6.69 12.29
N ASN A 466 8.18 5.64 11.62
CA ASN A 466 8.87 4.52 12.27
C ASN A 466 10.22 4.94 12.85
N ALA A 467 11.00 5.74 12.12
CA ALA A 467 12.26 6.28 12.62
C ALA A 467 12.07 7.10 13.92
N TYR A 468 11.01 7.91 13.99
CA TYR A 468 10.70 8.70 15.18
C TYR A 468 10.10 7.85 16.30
N ALA A 469 9.40 6.75 15.98
CA ALA A 469 8.98 5.76 16.96
C ALA A 469 10.19 5.06 17.62
N THR A 470 11.25 4.77 16.86
CA THR A 470 12.52 4.24 17.39
C THR A 470 13.17 5.21 18.38
N PHE A 471 13.17 6.52 18.07
CA PHE A 471 13.68 7.54 18.99
C PHE A 471 12.85 7.62 20.28
N ALA A 472 11.53 7.66 20.14
CA ALA A 472 10.60 7.68 21.27
C ALA A 472 10.73 6.42 22.16
N ALA A 473 11.08 5.29 21.55
CA ALA A 473 11.29 4.01 22.22
C ALA A 473 12.69 3.87 22.83
N GLN A 474 13.43 4.98 23.01
CA GLN A 474 14.79 5.00 23.56
C GLN A 474 15.74 4.06 22.82
N GLY A 475 15.61 3.97 21.49
CA GLY A 475 16.53 3.22 20.63
C GLY A 475 16.05 1.84 20.22
N ILE A 476 14.83 1.44 20.60
CA ILE A 476 14.23 0.17 20.18
C ILE A 476 13.49 0.36 18.85
N LYS A 477 14.09 -0.11 17.76
CA LYS A 477 13.44 -0.19 16.45
C LYS A 477 12.42 -1.31 16.43
N SER A 478 11.27 -1.05 15.84
CA SER A 478 10.23 -2.05 15.60
C SER A 478 9.84 -2.09 14.13
N LYS A 479 9.37 -3.25 13.65
CA LYS A 479 8.77 -3.36 12.32
C LYS A 479 7.29 -2.94 12.36
N PRO A 480 6.85 -1.95 11.56
CA PRO A 480 5.46 -1.53 11.55
C PRO A 480 4.50 -2.63 11.07
N TYR A 481 3.35 -2.79 11.72
CA TYR A 481 2.29 -3.73 11.32
C TYR A 481 0.88 -3.23 11.70
N LEU A 482 -0.11 -3.57 10.87
CA LEU A 482 -1.54 -3.27 11.08
C LEU A 482 -2.31 -4.49 11.60
N VAL A 483 -1.94 -5.72 11.24
CA VAL A 483 -2.73 -6.91 11.53
C VAL A 483 -2.28 -7.52 12.86
N ALA A 484 -3.09 -7.34 13.90
CA ALA A 484 -2.82 -7.92 15.22
C ALA A 484 -3.28 -9.38 15.32
N GLN A 485 -4.43 -9.72 14.72
CA GLN A 485 -4.96 -11.08 14.77
C GLN A 485 -5.85 -11.39 13.57
N VAL A 486 -5.84 -12.64 13.11
CA VAL A 486 -6.82 -13.17 12.15
C VAL A 486 -7.53 -14.35 12.79
N ILE A 487 -8.86 -14.25 12.90
CA ILE A 487 -9.73 -15.29 13.44
C ILE A 487 -10.53 -15.90 12.29
N GLY A 488 -10.54 -17.23 12.22
CA GLY A 488 -11.31 -17.98 11.23
C GLY A 488 -12.80 -18.04 11.56
N SER A 489 -13.61 -18.48 10.60
CA SER A 489 -15.06 -18.66 10.76
C SER A 489 -15.45 -19.64 11.86
N ASN A 490 -14.57 -20.58 12.22
CA ASN A 490 -14.72 -21.50 13.35
C ASN A 490 -14.29 -20.92 14.71
N LYS A 491 -14.01 -19.60 14.79
CA LYS A 491 -13.48 -18.88 15.96
C LYS A 491 -12.04 -19.27 16.36
N GLY A 492 -11.34 -20.08 15.56
CA GLY A 492 -9.93 -20.38 15.77
C GLY A 492 -9.02 -19.23 15.34
N VAL A 493 -7.90 -19.03 16.04
CA VAL A 493 -6.88 -18.05 15.64
C VAL A 493 -6.03 -18.62 14.51
N LEU A 494 -6.05 -17.97 13.35
CA LEU A 494 -5.28 -18.35 12.16
C LEU A 494 -3.93 -17.60 12.09
N TYR A 495 -3.86 -16.42 12.68
CA TYR A 495 -2.65 -15.61 12.76
C TYR A 495 -2.69 -14.71 14.00
N GLU A 496 -1.52 -14.51 14.60
CA GLU A 496 -1.29 -13.57 15.69
C GLU A 496 -0.02 -12.77 15.38
N GLY A 497 -0.17 -11.45 15.35
CA GLY A 497 0.92 -10.53 15.10
C GLY A 497 1.92 -10.55 16.25
N LYS A 498 3.20 -10.61 15.90
CA LYS A 498 4.29 -10.57 16.87
C LYS A 498 5.10 -9.30 16.68
N GLN A 499 5.46 -8.67 17.79
CA GLN A 499 6.36 -7.53 17.79
C GLN A 499 7.75 -8.01 17.38
N GLU A 500 8.27 -7.46 16.29
CA GLU A 500 9.64 -7.67 15.83
C GLU A 500 10.46 -6.43 16.21
N THR A 501 11.19 -6.54 17.34
CA THR A 501 11.94 -5.42 17.94
C THR A 501 13.44 -5.67 17.95
N GLN A 502 14.23 -4.61 17.81
CA GLN A 502 15.68 -4.63 17.90
C GLN A 502 16.20 -3.35 18.55
N GLU A 503 17.06 -3.47 19.57
CA GLU A 503 17.80 -2.34 20.11
C GLU A 503 18.89 -1.92 19.11
N VAL A 504 18.86 -0.66 18.69
CA VAL A 504 19.73 -0.11 17.64
C VAL A 504 20.50 1.13 18.06
N PHE A 505 20.11 1.78 19.17
CA PHE A 505 20.78 2.93 19.76
C PHE A 505 20.78 2.81 21.29
N SER A 506 21.78 3.39 21.95
CA SER A 506 21.80 3.46 23.41
C SER A 506 20.78 4.47 23.94
N LYS A 507 20.33 4.27 25.18
CA LYS A 507 19.35 5.16 25.82
C LYS A 507 19.93 6.56 26.06
N GLU A 508 21.23 6.67 26.29
CA GLU A 508 21.94 7.93 26.52
C GLU A 508 21.92 8.82 25.28
N VAL A 509 22.21 8.24 24.11
CA VAL A 509 22.15 8.96 22.82
C VAL A 509 20.71 9.41 22.53
N MET A 510 19.73 8.57 22.83
CA MET A 510 18.32 8.90 22.61
C MET A 510 17.80 9.96 23.58
N ALA A 511 18.28 9.98 24.82
CA ALA A 511 17.96 11.01 25.79
C ALA A 511 18.45 12.40 25.34
N ASP A 512 19.70 12.48 24.86
CA ASP A 512 20.28 13.71 24.32
C ASP A 512 19.62 14.15 23.02
N LEU A 513 19.33 13.21 22.10
CA LEU A 513 18.55 13.51 20.90
C LEU A 513 17.18 14.09 21.27
N THR A 514 16.47 13.43 22.19
CA THR A 514 15.14 13.87 22.64
C THR A 514 15.22 15.26 23.25
N TYR A 515 16.24 15.53 24.08
CA TYR A 515 16.49 16.84 24.66
C TYR A 515 16.69 17.92 23.58
N ALA A 516 17.48 17.63 22.55
CA ALA A 516 17.66 18.53 21.40
C ALA A 516 16.34 18.80 20.64
N LEU A 517 15.56 17.75 20.40
CA LEU A 517 14.30 17.83 19.65
C LEU A 517 13.14 18.47 20.43
N LYS A 518 13.19 18.50 21.77
CA LYS A 518 12.28 19.33 22.58
C LYS A 518 12.44 20.81 22.22
N GLY A 519 13.68 21.26 21.97
CA GLY A 519 14.01 22.63 21.58
C GLY A 519 13.24 23.11 20.34
N THR A 520 13.05 22.25 19.35
CA THR A 520 12.25 22.58 18.14
C THR A 520 10.80 22.95 18.48
N ILE A 521 10.23 22.37 19.52
CA ILE A 521 8.87 22.67 19.98
C ILE A 521 8.90 23.89 20.93
N THR A 522 9.82 23.93 21.88
CA THR A 522 9.95 25.03 22.85
C THR A 522 10.68 26.24 22.25
N GLY A 523 9.95 26.98 21.40
CA GLY A 523 10.40 28.23 20.80
C GLY A 523 11.17 28.08 19.48
N GLY A 524 11.12 26.89 18.86
CA GLY A 524 11.73 26.61 17.56
C GLY A 524 10.72 26.52 16.41
N THR A 525 11.14 25.89 15.33
CA THR A 525 10.34 25.79 14.08
C THR A 525 9.03 25.01 14.24
N GLY A 526 8.89 24.18 15.28
CA GLY A 526 7.72 23.35 15.58
C GLY A 526 6.80 23.91 16.65
N ALA A 527 6.86 25.21 16.95
CA ALA A 527 6.17 25.83 18.09
C ALA A 527 4.64 25.60 18.14
N ALA A 528 3.98 25.32 17.02
CA ALA A 528 2.56 24.95 17.01
C ALA A 528 2.25 23.72 17.91
N ALA A 529 3.23 22.81 18.07
CA ALA A 529 3.12 21.64 18.93
C ALA A 529 3.12 21.94 20.43
N LEU A 530 3.52 23.15 20.86
CA LEU A 530 3.37 23.57 22.27
C LEU A 530 1.93 23.52 22.73
N ALA A 531 0.98 23.77 21.82
CA ALA A 531 -0.42 23.73 22.15
C ALA A 531 -0.88 22.34 22.61
N LEU A 532 -0.13 21.26 22.36
CA LEU A 532 -0.42 19.90 22.84
C LEU A 532 -0.50 19.84 24.38
N GLY A 533 0.27 20.67 25.10
CA GLY A 533 0.20 20.77 26.56
C GLY A 533 0.78 19.58 27.34
N ARG A 534 1.70 18.82 26.72
CA ARG A 534 2.46 17.72 27.37
C ARG A 534 3.86 17.62 26.75
N PRO A 535 4.82 16.94 27.40
CA PRO A 535 6.16 16.75 26.86
C PRO A 535 6.11 16.12 25.47
N ALA A 536 6.74 16.79 24.51
CA ALA A 536 6.89 16.33 23.15
C ALA A 536 8.25 16.73 22.61
N ALA A 537 8.75 15.95 21.66
CA ALA A 537 9.99 16.20 20.94
C ALA A 537 9.75 15.94 19.45
N GLY A 538 10.37 16.71 18.56
CA GLY A 538 10.18 16.48 17.14
C GLY A 538 10.94 17.44 16.24
N LYS A 539 10.67 17.33 14.94
CA LYS A 539 11.36 18.11 13.93
C LYS A 539 10.44 18.47 12.78
N THR A 540 10.53 19.72 12.34
CA THR A 540 9.98 20.14 11.05
C THR A 540 10.90 19.73 9.91
N GLY A 541 10.30 19.35 8.77
CA GLY A 541 10.96 19.24 7.48
C GLY A 541 10.34 20.21 6.48
N THR A 542 11.18 20.92 5.76
CA THR A 542 10.79 21.66 4.55
C THR A 542 11.84 21.32 3.51
N SER A 543 11.42 20.76 2.37
CA SER A 543 12.35 20.43 1.30
C SER A 543 12.72 21.68 0.49
N GLN A 544 13.77 21.54 -0.34
CA GLN A 544 14.13 22.57 -1.32
C GLN A 544 12.95 22.88 -2.25
N SER A 545 12.91 24.12 -2.77
CA SER A 545 11.83 24.66 -3.61
C SER A 545 10.42 24.60 -3.00
N ASN A 546 10.35 24.32 -1.69
CA ASN A 546 9.12 24.05 -0.95
C ASN A 546 8.24 22.96 -1.60
N ALA A 547 8.86 21.90 -2.13
CA ALA A 547 8.15 20.79 -2.75
C ALA A 547 7.37 19.90 -1.76
N SER A 548 7.77 19.90 -0.48
CA SER A 548 7.12 19.15 0.58
C SER A 548 7.34 19.80 1.96
N ALA A 549 6.41 19.51 2.87
CA ALA A 549 6.41 20.01 4.24
C ALA A 549 6.02 18.90 5.22
N TRP A 550 6.80 18.76 6.29
CA TRP A 550 6.71 17.66 7.22
C TRP A 550 6.75 18.12 8.66
N PHE A 551 6.01 17.44 9.53
CA PHE A 551 6.26 17.48 10.96
C PHE A 551 6.22 16.06 11.51
N SER A 552 7.36 15.63 12.04
CA SER A 552 7.54 14.32 12.64
C SER A 552 7.94 14.52 14.08
N ALA A 553 7.14 14.00 14.99
CA ALA A 553 7.28 14.28 16.42
C ALA A 553 6.66 13.15 17.25
N TYR A 554 7.05 13.11 18.52
CA TYR A 554 6.63 12.07 19.44
C TYR A 554 6.48 12.58 20.88
N THR A 555 5.69 11.82 21.61
CA THR A 555 5.64 11.74 23.08
C THR A 555 6.22 10.38 23.48
N PRO A 556 6.49 10.09 24.76
CA PRO A 556 6.91 8.74 25.17
C PRO A 556 5.94 7.63 24.73
N GLN A 557 4.64 7.95 24.57
CA GLN A 557 3.60 6.96 24.31
C GLN A 557 3.25 6.78 22.83
N LEU A 558 3.57 7.77 21.99
CA LEU A 558 3.10 7.81 20.62
C LEU A 558 4.00 8.70 19.74
N ALA A 559 4.45 8.15 18.61
CA ALA A 559 5.14 8.87 17.55
C ALA A 559 4.24 9.03 16.33
N ALA A 560 4.27 10.19 15.67
CA ALA A 560 3.53 10.41 14.45
C ALA A 560 4.26 11.33 13.47
N SER A 561 4.03 11.09 12.19
CA SER A 561 4.56 11.91 11.09
C SER A 561 3.41 12.40 10.23
N VAL A 562 3.44 13.68 9.87
CA VAL A 562 2.50 14.32 8.94
C VAL A 562 3.29 14.92 7.78
N ALA A 563 2.86 14.65 6.56
CA ALA A 563 3.48 15.17 5.34
C ALA A 563 2.44 15.83 4.44
N LEU A 564 2.84 16.93 3.81
CA LEU A 564 2.14 17.60 2.72
C LEU A 564 3.08 17.65 1.50
N PHE A 565 2.58 17.27 0.33
CA PHE A 565 3.33 17.26 -0.94
C PHE A 565 2.36 17.27 -2.13
N ARG A 566 2.87 17.44 -3.34
CA ARG A 566 2.10 17.37 -4.60
C ARG A 566 2.54 16.18 -5.45
N ASP A 567 1.93 15.99 -6.62
CA ASP A 567 2.23 14.85 -7.49
C ASP A 567 3.70 14.80 -7.95
N SER A 568 4.36 15.96 -8.10
CA SER A 568 5.78 16.05 -8.46
C SER A 568 6.60 16.88 -7.47
N ALA A 569 7.85 16.48 -7.25
CA ALA A 569 8.84 17.24 -6.47
C ALA A 569 9.25 18.57 -7.12
N SER A 570 8.87 18.83 -8.37
CA SER A 570 9.03 20.14 -9.02
C SER A 570 7.92 21.14 -8.66
N GLU A 571 6.83 20.67 -8.09
CA GLU A 571 5.68 21.51 -7.76
C GLU A 571 5.81 22.07 -6.35
N SER A 572 5.73 23.39 -6.23
CA SER A 572 5.85 24.07 -4.93
C SER A 572 4.53 24.04 -4.15
N LEU A 573 4.66 24.07 -2.82
CA LEU A 573 3.57 24.30 -1.86
C LEU A 573 3.35 25.79 -1.54
N ASN A 574 4.18 26.69 -2.07
CA ASN A 574 4.01 28.13 -1.88
C ASN A 574 2.61 28.60 -2.34
N GLY A 575 2.01 29.53 -1.61
CA GLY A 575 0.68 30.09 -1.89
C GLY A 575 -0.50 29.26 -1.36
N ILE A 576 -0.28 28.00 -1.00
CA ILE A 576 -1.36 27.11 -0.51
C ILE A 576 -1.89 27.62 0.84
N GLY A 577 -3.22 27.70 0.95
CA GLY A 577 -3.88 28.20 2.16
C GLY A 577 -3.59 29.67 2.46
N GLY A 578 -3.14 30.45 1.47
CA GLY A 578 -2.79 31.87 1.62
C GLY A 578 -1.42 32.12 2.27
N LEU A 579 -0.60 31.08 2.43
CA LEU A 579 0.73 31.20 3.02
C LEU A 579 1.77 31.48 1.94
N THR A 580 2.73 32.38 2.21
CA THR A 580 3.89 32.59 1.33
C THR A 580 4.67 31.29 1.11
N SER A 581 4.83 30.49 2.17
CA SER A 581 5.43 29.16 2.11
C SER A 581 4.78 28.22 3.13
N VAL A 582 4.51 26.97 2.71
CA VAL A 582 4.01 25.92 3.60
C VAL A 582 5.21 25.19 4.19
N THR A 583 5.53 25.43 5.45
CA THR A 583 6.64 24.76 6.13
C THR A 583 6.14 23.66 7.06
N GLY A 584 7.05 22.84 7.59
CA GLY A 584 6.70 21.87 8.63
C GLY A 584 5.95 22.47 9.84
N GLY A 585 6.22 23.74 10.17
CA GLY A 585 5.60 24.44 11.28
C GLY A 585 4.18 24.97 11.01
N THR A 586 3.71 24.93 9.76
CA THR A 586 2.39 25.48 9.38
C THR A 586 1.27 24.44 9.51
N PHE A 587 0.81 23.86 8.40
CA PHE A 587 -0.22 22.83 8.39
C PHE A 587 0.24 21.51 9.05
N PRO A 588 1.44 20.95 8.75
CA PRO A 588 1.86 19.67 9.32
C PRO A 588 1.88 19.67 10.86
N ALA A 589 2.53 20.65 11.49
CA ALA A 589 2.59 20.73 12.96
C ALA A 589 1.21 20.95 13.59
N ARG A 590 0.32 21.74 12.98
CA ARG A 590 -1.06 21.95 13.47
C ARG A 590 -1.90 20.68 13.39
N ILE A 591 -1.81 19.95 12.27
CA ILE A 591 -2.47 18.65 12.09
C ILE A 591 -1.96 17.66 13.14
N TRP A 592 -0.63 17.53 13.27
CA TRP A 592 -0.03 16.64 14.27
C TRP A 592 -0.48 16.98 15.68
N THR A 593 -0.50 18.27 16.04
CA THR A 593 -0.92 18.72 17.38
C THR A 593 -2.36 18.37 17.68
N ALA A 594 -3.26 18.59 16.72
CA ALA A 594 -4.68 18.27 16.88
C ALA A 594 -4.93 16.76 16.95
N PHE A 595 -4.21 15.98 16.12
CA PHE A 595 -4.22 14.53 16.18
C PHE A 595 -3.76 14.02 17.55
N MET A 596 -2.60 14.47 18.04
CA MET A 596 -2.05 14.00 19.31
C MET A 596 -2.93 14.37 20.50
N LYS A 597 -3.59 15.54 20.46
CA LYS A 597 -4.58 15.93 21.47
C LYS A 597 -5.74 14.97 21.56
N GLY A 598 -6.32 14.57 20.43
CA GLY A 598 -7.44 13.65 20.40
C GLY A 598 -6.99 12.23 20.74
N ALA A 599 -5.91 11.74 20.13
CA ALA A 599 -5.37 10.39 20.36
C ALA A 599 -5.01 10.15 21.84
N LEU A 600 -4.29 11.09 22.47
CA LEU A 600 -3.83 10.95 23.85
C LEU A 600 -4.79 11.51 24.92
N LYS A 601 -6.03 11.87 24.54
CA LYS A 601 -7.00 12.42 25.50
C LYS A 601 -7.29 11.40 26.61
N GLY A 602 -7.04 11.75 27.88
CA GLY A 602 -7.25 10.83 29.01
C GLY A 602 -6.11 9.84 29.26
N GLU A 603 -5.08 9.83 28.41
CA GLU A 603 -3.83 9.11 28.69
C GLU A 603 -2.98 9.92 29.69
N PRO A 604 -2.26 9.25 30.62
CA PRO A 604 -1.37 9.92 31.56
C PRO A 604 -0.31 10.73 30.83
N VAL A 605 0.16 11.81 31.43
CA VAL A 605 1.28 12.58 30.89
C VAL A 605 2.57 11.88 31.33
N MET A 606 3.43 11.53 30.38
CA MET A 606 4.74 10.92 30.65
C MET A 606 5.86 11.91 30.33
N GLU A 607 6.89 11.91 31.16
CA GLU A 607 8.11 12.68 30.95
C GLU A 607 9.13 11.88 30.14
N PHE A 608 10.00 12.61 29.43
CA PHE A 608 11.18 12.02 28.81
C PHE A 608 12.30 11.86 29.83
N PRO A 609 13.25 10.93 29.59
CA PRO A 609 14.50 10.88 30.35
C PRO A 609 15.25 12.23 30.33
N ALA A 610 15.99 12.51 31.40
CA ALA A 610 16.92 13.64 31.43
C ALA A 610 18.07 13.40 30.43
N PRO A 611 18.64 14.47 29.83
CA PRO A 611 19.81 14.32 28.95
C PRO A 611 20.98 13.69 29.70
N SER A 612 21.74 12.87 28.99
CA SER A 612 22.98 12.24 29.47
C SER A 612 24.19 13.16 29.33
N ASN A 613 24.09 14.20 28.50
CA ASN A 613 25.13 15.20 28.26
C ASN A 613 26.43 14.56 27.71
N ILE A 614 26.29 13.69 26.71
CA ILE A 614 27.40 13.07 26.01
C ILE A 614 28.34 14.16 25.48
N GLY A 615 29.65 14.00 25.76
CA GLY A 615 30.67 14.98 25.39
C GLY A 615 30.78 16.20 26.33
N GLY A 616 29.96 16.27 27.39
CA GLY A 616 30.01 17.33 28.40
C GLY A 616 29.12 18.53 28.11
N LEU A 617 29.15 19.50 29.03
CA LEU A 617 28.37 20.76 28.96
C LEU A 617 29.23 21.97 28.57
N ASP A 618 30.54 21.81 28.51
CA ASP A 618 31.44 22.88 28.11
C ASP A 618 31.30 23.12 26.59
N PRO A 619 31.26 24.38 26.14
CA PRO A 619 31.23 24.68 24.72
C PRO A 619 32.53 24.23 24.03
N ILE A 620 32.40 23.45 22.95
CA ILE A 620 33.54 23.01 22.13
C ILE A 620 33.41 23.63 20.74
N VAL A 621 34.31 24.53 20.38
CA VAL A 621 34.30 25.17 19.04
C VAL A 621 34.74 24.19 17.98
N ILE A 622 33.87 23.95 16.99
CA ILE A 622 34.15 23.08 15.85
C ILE A 622 34.43 23.93 14.62
N THR A 623 35.55 23.64 13.95
CA THR A 623 35.83 24.21 12.63
C THR A 623 34.89 23.59 11.60
N SER A 624 33.91 24.36 11.12
CA SER A 624 32.87 23.90 10.18
C SER A 624 33.38 23.64 8.76
N GLY A 625 34.61 24.06 8.42
CA GLY A 625 35.23 23.82 7.11
C GLY A 625 34.63 24.62 5.93
N GLY A 626 33.50 25.31 6.13
CA GLY A 626 32.85 26.13 5.12
C GLY A 626 33.57 27.45 4.84
N LYS A 627 33.57 27.87 3.56
CA LYS A 627 33.99 29.22 3.16
C LYS A 627 32.77 30.14 3.05
N GLN A 628 32.83 31.29 3.71
CA GLN A 628 31.79 32.32 3.58
C GLN A 628 32.01 33.16 2.31
N THR A 629 30.94 33.40 1.57
CA THR A 629 30.92 34.48 0.58
C THR A 629 30.33 35.71 1.24
N ARG A 630 31.04 36.84 1.21
CA ARG A 630 30.47 38.12 1.69
C ARG A 630 29.22 38.44 0.87
N LYS A 631 28.12 38.79 1.53
CA LYS A 631 26.96 39.40 0.86
C LYS A 631 27.44 40.70 0.20
N PRO A 632 27.15 40.93 -1.09
CA PRO A 632 27.52 42.17 -1.78
C PRO A 632 26.88 43.40 -1.14
#